data_AF-A0A6H2NM96-F1
#
_entry.id   AF-A0A6H2NM96-F1
#
_cell.length_a   1.000
_cell.length_b   1.000
_cell.length_c   1.000
_cell.angle_alpha   90.00
_cell.angle_beta   90.00
_cell.angle_gamma   90.00
#
_symmetry.space_group_name_H-M   'P 1'
#
loop_
_entity.id
_entity.type
_entity.pdbx_description
1 polymer ?
#
loop_
_entity_poly.entity_id
_entity_poly.type
_entity_poly.pdbx_seq_one_letter_code
_entity_poly.pdbx_strand_id
1 'polypeptide(L)' 'GGRVLPVSLATFGASGVNLPVWVAHPAVVAFLQGVTLLMGIGLSMWLTQKIARQPIVYRLANHSCTVLLGASLWWIVVGL' A
#
# COMPACT_ATOMS: atom_id res chain seq x y z
N GLY A 1 12.83 14.32 8.50
CA GLY A 1 13.46 13.55 7.41
C GLY A 1 13.79 12.18 7.92
N GLY A 2 13.05 11.16 7.47
CA GLY A 2 13.29 9.76 7.88
C GLY A 2 14.30 9.11 6.94
N ARG A 3 15.41 8.60 7.49
CA ARG A 3 16.42 7.84 6.74
C ARG A 3 16.02 6.37 6.80
N VAL A 4 15.46 5.85 5.72
CA VAL A 4 15.18 4.41 5.57
C VAL A 4 16.52 3.72 5.32
N LEU A 5 17.14 3.22 6.38
CA LEU A 5 18.28 2.31 6.25
C LEU A 5 17.73 0.95 5.81
N PRO A 6 18.26 0.33 4.74
CA PRO A 6 17.92 -1.03 4.40
C PRO A 6 18.33 -1.96 5.55
N VAL A 7 17.35 -2.45 6.29
CA VAL A 7 17.51 -3.37 7.42
C VAL A 7 18.28 -4.63 7.05
N SER A 8 18.31 -5.00 5.77
CA SER A 8 19.15 -6.09 5.26
C SER A 8 20.64 -5.86 5.45
N LEU A 9 21.12 -4.61 5.47
CA LEU A 9 22.56 -4.29 5.54
C LEU A 9 23.01 -3.88 6.95
N ALA A 10 22.07 -3.46 7.79
CA ALA A 10 22.30 -3.32 9.23
C ALA A 10 22.59 -4.68 9.90
N THR A 11 21.98 -5.76 9.41
CA THR A 11 22.25 -7.13 9.91
C THR A 11 23.64 -7.66 9.55
N PHE A 12 24.27 -7.14 8.49
CA PHE A 12 25.63 -7.53 8.05
C PHE A 12 26.73 -6.54 8.47
N GLY A 13 26.45 -5.61 9.40
CA GLY A 13 27.48 -4.76 10.02
C GLY A 13 28.01 -3.61 9.16
N ALA A 14 27.34 -3.26 8.06
CA ALA A 14 27.74 -2.15 7.22
C ALA A 14 27.24 -0.81 7.77
N SER A 15 28.03 -0.21 8.67
CA SER A 15 27.82 1.16 9.15
C SER A 15 28.21 2.20 8.08
N GLY A 16 27.27 2.48 7.18
CA GLY A 16 27.04 3.88 6.75
C GLY A 16 28.00 4.57 5.78
N VAL A 17 28.73 3.86 4.91
CA VAL A 17 29.51 4.52 3.83
C VAL A 17 29.23 3.84 2.49
N ASN A 18 28.64 4.57 1.54
CA ASN A 18 28.51 4.20 0.11
C ASN A 18 27.72 2.91 -0.21
N LEU A 19 26.50 2.77 0.30
CA LEU A 19 25.58 1.81 -0.31
C LEU A 19 24.91 2.46 -1.52
N PRO A 20 24.90 1.81 -2.71
CA PRO A 20 24.15 2.30 -3.85
C PRO A 20 22.67 2.27 -3.50
N VAL A 21 22.16 3.42 -3.05
CA VAL A 21 20.73 3.61 -2.86
C VAL A 21 20.14 3.72 -4.24
N TRP A 22 19.43 2.68 -4.68
CA TRP A 22 18.51 2.77 -5.80
C TRP A 22 17.32 3.64 -5.37
N VAL A 23 17.53 4.96 -5.36
CA VAL A 23 16.49 5.94 -5.08
C VAL A 23 15.58 5.95 -6.30
N ALA A 24 14.52 5.15 -6.28
CA ALA A 24 13.41 5.36 -7.17
C ALA A 24 12.90 6.79 -6.93
N HIS A 25 12.71 7.55 -8.01
CA HIS A 25 12.20 8.91 -7.92
C HIS A 25 10.93 8.92 -7.06
N PRO A 26 10.76 9.82 -6.08
CA PRO A 26 9.64 9.79 -5.13
C PRO A 26 8.26 9.68 -5.81
N ALA A 27 8.11 10.30 -6.98
CA ALA A 27 6.88 10.18 -7.78
C ALA A 27 6.59 8.74 -8.27
N VAL A 28 7.62 7.96 -8.61
CA VAL A 28 7.47 6.56 -9.04
C VAL A 28 7.02 5.69 -7.87
N VAL A 29 7.58 5.94 -6.67
CA VAL A 29 7.19 5.23 -5.44
C VAL A 29 5.73 5.54 -5.08
N ALA A 30 5.36 6.82 -5.04
CA ALA A 30 3.99 7.25 -4.77
C ALA A 30 3.00 6.70 -5.81
N PHE A 31 3.37 6.69 -7.09
CA PHE A 31 2.55 6.10 -8.15
C PHE A 31 2.33 4.60 -7.95
N LEU A 32 3.41 3.84 -7.75
CA LEU A 32 3.30 2.38 -7.53
C LEU A 32 2.50 2.06 -6.27
N GLN A 33 2.73 2.79 -5.19
CA GLN A 33 1.98 2.65 -3.94
C GLN A 33 0.48 2.95 -4.14
N GLY A 34 0.16 4.06 -4.80
CA GLY A 34 -1.22 4.46 -5.08
C GLY A 34 -1.93 3.45 -5.97
N VAL A 35 -1.33 3.03 -7.08
CA VAL A 35 -1.91 2.02 -7.98
C VAL A 35 -2.09 0.68 -7.27
N THR A 36 -1.11 0.25 -6.48
CA THR A 36 -1.20 -1.00 -5.71
C THR A 36 -2.35 -0.94 -4.71
N LEU A 37 -2.50 0.17 -3.99
CA LEU A 37 -3.57 0.36 -3.02
C LEU A 37 -4.96 0.35 -3.70
N LEU A 38 -5.11 1.08 -4.81
CA LEU A 38 -6.35 1.11 -5.58
C LEU A 38 -6.72 -0.27 -6.14
N MET A 39 -5.74 -0.98 -6.71
CA MET A 39 -5.92 -2.35 -7.19
C MET A 39 -6.29 -3.30 -6.05
N GLY A 40 -5.66 -3.16 -4.88
CA GLY A 40 -5.96 -3.95 -3.69
C GLY A 40 -7.38 -3.75 -3.18
N ILE A 41 -7.86 -2.50 -3.12
CA ILE A 41 -9.25 -2.17 -2.77
C ILE A 41 -10.21 -2.82 -3.77
N GLY A 42 -10.00 -2.60 -5.08
CA GLY A 42 -10.86 -3.16 -6.12
C GLY A 42 -10.89 -4.69 -6.10
N LEU A 43 -9.73 -5.33 -5.96
CA LEU A 43 -9.62 -6.79 -5.89
C LEU A 43 -10.29 -7.34 -4.63
N SER A 44 -10.12 -6.68 -3.48
CA SER A 44 -10.79 -7.04 -2.23
C SER A 44 -12.31 -7.01 -2.39
N MET A 45 -12.85 -5.89 -2.91
CA MET A 45 -14.28 -5.76 -3.17
C MET A 45 -14.80 -6.84 -4.12
N TRP A 46 -14.08 -7.11 -5.21
CA TRP A 46 -14.46 -8.14 -6.18
C TRP A 46 -14.43 -9.55 -5.60
N LEU A 47 -13.37 -9.92 -4.88
CA LEU A 47 -13.23 -11.23 -4.24
C LEU A 47 -14.28 -11.44 -3.16
N THR A 48 -14.48 -10.44 -2.29
CA THR A 48 -15.58 -10.47 -1.32
C THR A 48 -16.88 -10.68 -2.07
N GLN A 49 -17.13 -9.92 -3.14
CA GLN A 49 -18.35 -10.04 -3.93
C GLN A 49 -18.59 -11.48 -4.44
N LYS A 50 -17.56 -12.10 -5.01
CA LYS A 50 -17.60 -13.50 -5.47
C LYS A 50 -17.84 -14.51 -4.35
N ILE A 51 -17.22 -14.34 -3.18
CA ILE A 51 -17.25 -15.34 -2.11
C ILE A 51 -18.65 -15.44 -1.48
N ALA A 52 -19.27 -14.33 -1.10
CA ALA A 52 -20.57 -14.44 -0.41
C ALA A 52 -21.77 -14.64 -1.35
N ARG A 53 -21.61 -14.45 -2.67
CA ARG A 53 -22.68 -14.67 -3.67
C ARG A 53 -23.99 -13.92 -3.36
N GLN A 54 -23.91 -12.78 -2.66
CA GLN A 54 -25.06 -11.96 -2.28
C GLN A 54 -25.19 -10.72 -3.17
N PRO A 55 -26.40 -10.14 -3.32
CA PRO A 55 -26.59 -8.90 -4.07
C PRO A 55 -25.74 -7.77 -3.47
N ILE A 56 -25.24 -6.87 -4.33
CA ILE A 56 -24.33 -5.80 -3.91
C ILE A 56 -24.94 -4.87 -2.86
N VAL A 57 -26.27 -4.74 -2.85
CA VAL A 57 -27.04 -3.94 -1.89
C VAL A 57 -26.83 -4.42 -0.45
N TYR A 58 -26.82 -5.74 -0.22
CA TYR A 58 -26.58 -6.31 1.11
C TYR A 58 -25.15 -6.11 1.61
N ARG A 59 -24.24 -5.69 0.74
CA ARG A 59 -22.81 -5.50 1.05
C ARG A 59 -22.29 -4.10 0.86
N LEU A 60 -23.19 -3.14 0.69
CA LEU A 60 -22.85 -1.71 0.68
C LEU A 60 -22.04 -1.34 1.93
N ALA A 61 -22.46 -1.78 3.12
CA ALA A 61 -21.73 -1.50 4.37
C ALA A 61 -20.28 -2.04 4.33
N ASN A 62 -20.09 -3.27 3.83
CA ASN A 62 -18.76 -3.87 3.71
C ASN A 62 -17.90 -3.11 2.69
N HIS A 63 -18.44 -2.81 1.52
CA HIS A 63 -17.76 -2.05 0.48
C HIS A 63 -17.38 -0.64 0.95
N SER A 64 -18.28 0.05 1.66
CA SER A 64 -17.99 1.35 2.28
C SER A 64 -16.88 1.25 3.30
N CYS A 65 -16.87 0.20 4.13
CA CYS A 65 -15.80 -0.03 5.10
C CYS A 65 -14.46 -0.29 4.40
N THR A 66 -14.44 -1.10 3.33
CA THR A 66 -13.22 -1.34 2.53
C THR A 66 -12.69 -0.05 1.91
N VAL A 67 -13.56 0.80 1.38
CA VAL A 67 -13.17 2.10 0.80
C VAL A 67 -12.65 3.05 1.88
N LEU A 68 -13.33 3.14 3.03
CA LEU A 68 -12.89 3.97 4.16
C LEU A 68 -11.52 3.53 4.68
N LEU A 69 -11.32 2.21 4.84
CA LEU A 69 -10.03 1.66 5.25
C LEU A 69 -8.94 1.98 4.21
N GLY A 70 -9.23 1.78 2.94
CA GLY A 70 -8.33 2.14 1.84
C GLY A 70 -7.96 3.62 1.82
N ALA A 71 -8.93 4.51 2.04
CA ALA A 71 -8.71 5.95 2.14
C ALA A 71 -7.85 6.31 3.36
N SER A 72 -8.05 5.65 4.50
CA SER A 72 -7.21 5.84 5.69
C SER A 72 -5.77 5.41 5.46
N LEU A 73 -5.58 4.30 4.73
CA LEU A 73 -4.25 3.78 4.38
C LEU A 73 -3.54 4.65 3.36
N TRP A 74 -4.25 5.43 2.54
CA TRP A 74 -3.65 6.34 1.57
C TRP A 74 -2.64 7.29 2.23
N TRP A 75 -2.99 7.87 3.37
CA TRP A 75 -2.13 8.76 4.14
C TRP A 75 -0.85 8.09 4.66
N ILE A 76 -0.92 6.80 4.99
CA ILE A 76 0.20 6.05 5.55
C ILE A 76 1.11 5.50 4.44
N VAL A 77 0.51 4.98 3.38
CA VAL A 77 1.22 4.24 2.32
C VAL A 77 1.77 5.18 1.26
N VAL A 78 0.96 6.11 0.77
CA VAL A 78 1.37 7.03 -0.31
C VAL A 78 2.03 8.27 0.26
N GLY A 79 1.61 8.73 1.45
CA GLY A 79 2.16 9.92 2.10
C GLY A 79 1.90 11.17 1.27
N LEU A 80 0.72 11.76 1.44
CA LEU A 80 0.45 13.12 0.96
C LEU A 80 0.99 14.15 1.97
#